data_AF-A0A3M1F3E5-F1
#
_entry.id   AF-A0A3M1F3E5-F1
#
_cell.length_a   1.000
_cell.length_b   1.000
_cell.length_c   1.000
_cell.angle_alpha   90.00
_cell.angle_beta   90.00
_cell.angle_gamma   90.00
#
_symmetry.space_group_name_H-M   'P 1'
#
loop_
_entity.id
_entity.type
_entity.pdbx_description
1 polymer ?
#
loop_
_entity_poly.entity_id
_entity_poly.type
_entity_poly.pdbx_seq_one_letter_code
_entity_poly.pdbx_strand_id
1 'polypeptide(L)'
;MRFQYTVDDVVAEVEVEPQGEGFQVTVNGHTYQVMAEHRDGGQLLLRVNGQTLTATTASHEALRYVALNGRIYQLTAGRQSRRQ
;
A
#
# COMPACT_ATOMS: atom_id res chain seq x y z
N MET A 1 3.78 -6.36 -10.12
CA MET A 1 2.37 -5.94 -10.33
C MET A 1 2.32 -4.43 -10.31
N ARG A 2 1.60 -3.77 -11.22
CA ARG A 2 1.45 -2.30 -11.24
C ARG A 2 0.01 -1.92 -10.93
N PHE A 3 -0.16 -0.88 -10.14
CA PHE A 3 -1.42 -0.34 -9.67
C PHE A 3 -1.40 1.18 -9.84
N GLN A 4 -2.58 1.76 -9.98
CA GLN A 4 -2.78 3.19 -9.86
C GLN A 4 -3.78 3.42 -8.75
N TYR A 5 -3.46 4.31 -7.81
CA TYR A 5 -4.35 4.69 -6.71
C TYR A 5 -4.54 6.20 -6.73
N THR A 6 -5.73 6.66 -6.41
CA THR A 6 -5.93 8.07 -6.05
C THR A 6 -5.90 8.18 -4.53
N VAL A 7 -4.99 9.01 -4.02
CA VAL A 7 -4.83 9.36 -2.59
C VAL A 7 -5.09 10.86 -2.48
N ASP A 8 -6.16 11.26 -1.81
CA ASP A 8 -6.52 12.68 -1.61
C ASP A 8 -6.44 13.50 -2.91
N ASP A 9 -7.10 13.01 -3.97
CA ASP A 9 -7.12 13.57 -5.34
C ASP A 9 -5.80 13.53 -6.13
N VAL A 10 -4.73 12.99 -5.56
CA VAL A 10 -3.45 12.78 -6.24
C VAL A 10 -3.35 11.34 -6.75
N VAL A 11 -3.08 11.18 -8.05
CA VAL A 11 -2.83 9.86 -8.64
C VAL A 11 -1.40 9.43 -8.31
N ALA A 12 -1.28 8.26 -7.69
CA ALA A 12 -0.03 7.58 -7.40
C ALA A 12 0.09 6.30 -8.24
N GLU A 13 1.23 6.15 -8.91
CA GLU A 13 1.63 4.91 -9.57
C GLU A 13 2.39 4.04 -8.59
N VAL A 14 1.93 2.80 -8.39
CA VAL A 14 2.50 1.86 -7.44
C VAL A 14 2.89 0.57 -8.16
N GLU A 15 4.16 0.23 -8.15
CA GLU A 15 4.68 -1.04 -8.62
C GLU A 15 5.10 -1.89 -7.42
N VAL A 16 4.69 -3.14 -7.40
CA VAL A 16 4.97 -4.10 -6.31
C VAL A 16 5.60 -5.33 -6.93
N GLU A 17 6.82 -5.64 -6.54
CA GLU A 17 7.57 -6.81 -6.97
C GLU A 17 7.90 -7.67 -5.75
N PRO A 18 7.59 -8.98 -5.77
CA PRO A 18 8.01 -9.86 -4.67
C PRO A 18 9.53 -9.96 -4.63
N GLN A 19 10.12 -9.83 -3.43
CA GLN A 19 11.57 -9.91 -3.22
C GLN A 19 11.84 -10.74 -1.95
N GLY A 20 12.15 -12.02 -2.13
CA GLY A 20 12.37 -12.95 -1.01
C GLY A 20 11.13 -13.07 -0.12
N GLU A 21 11.28 -12.73 1.16
CA GLU A 21 10.19 -12.73 2.16
C GLU A 21 9.36 -11.43 2.18
N GLY A 22 9.71 -10.44 1.36
CA GLY A 22 9.05 -9.15 1.32
C GLY A 22 8.71 -8.69 -0.08
N PHE A 23 8.55 -7.38 -0.22
CA PHE A 23 8.20 -6.72 -1.47
C PHE A 23 9.13 -5.53 -1.71
N GLN A 24 9.53 -5.36 -2.96
CA GLN A 24 10.06 -4.10 -3.45
C GLN A 24 8.88 -3.29 -4.02
N VAL A 25 8.61 -2.14 -3.41
CA VAL A 25 7.48 -1.28 -3.76
C VAL A 25 8.00 0.03 -4.31
N THR A 26 7.65 0.38 -5.55
CA THR A 26 7.96 1.67 -6.16
C THR A 26 6.72 2.54 -6.21
N VAL A 27 6.75 3.72 -5.58
CA VAL A 27 5.66 4.71 -5.59
C VAL A 27 6.14 5.96 -6.31
N ASN A 28 5.50 6.33 -7.42
CA ASN A 28 5.87 7.50 -8.22
C ASN A 28 7.39 7.57 -8.55
N GLY A 29 8.00 6.41 -8.84
CA GLY A 29 9.43 6.30 -9.14
C GLY A 29 10.36 6.16 -7.91
N HIS A 30 9.85 6.26 -6.69
CA HIS A 30 10.62 6.04 -5.47
C HIS A 30 10.47 4.61 -4.97
N THR A 31 11.58 3.88 -4.81
CA THR A 31 11.57 2.48 -4.40
C THR A 31 11.79 2.31 -2.89
N TYR A 32 11.00 1.42 -2.30
CA TYR A 32 10.99 1.08 -0.88
C TYR A 32 11.04 -0.44 -0.70
N GLN A 33 11.83 -0.91 0.26
CA GLN A 33 11.76 -2.29 0.72
C GLN A 33 10.69 -2.40 1.78
N VAL A 34 9.68 -3.24 1.54
CA VAL A 34 8.50 -3.37 2.39
C VAL A 34 8.34 -4.83 2.81
N MET A 35 8.30 -5.08 4.13
CA MET A 35 7.78 -6.32 4.69
C MET A 35 6.43 -6.02 5.33
N ALA A 36 5.45 -6.91 5.14
CA ALA A 36 4.12 -6.74 5.69
C ALA A 36 3.69 -8.01 6.45
N GLU A 37 3.38 -7.87 7.73
CA GLU A 37 2.84 -8.92 8.57
C GLU A 37 1.39 -8.56 8.91
N HIS A 38 0.45 -9.43 8.52
CA HIS A 38 -0.96 -9.26 8.88
C HIS A 38 -1.16 -9.69 10.33
N ARG A 39 -1.87 -8.86 11.08
CA ARG A 39 -2.28 -9.13 12.46
C ARG A 39 -3.80 -9.12 12.58
N ASP A 40 -4.27 -9.65 13.69
CA ASP A 40 -5.70 -9.72 13.98
C ASP A 40 -6.36 -8.32 13.94
N GLY A 41 -7.62 -8.28 13.52
CA GLY A 41 -8.40 -7.04 13.47
C GLY A 41 -8.04 -6.07 12.33
N GLY A 42 -7.38 -6.54 11.27
CA GLY A 42 -7.07 -5.71 10.09
C GLY A 42 -5.85 -4.79 10.28
N GLN A 43 -5.05 -5.04 11.30
CA GLN A 43 -3.76 -4.38 11.49
C GLN A 43 -2.69 -5.00 10.58
N LEU A 44 -1.81 -4.14 10.10
CA LEU A 44 -0.64 -4.47 9.31
C LEU A 44 0.59 -3.90 10.03
N LEU A 45 1.51 -4.78 10.38
CA LEU A 45 2.85 -4.36 10.79
C LEU A 45 3.71 -4.27 9.53
N LEU A 46 4.09 -3.05 9.16
CA LEU A 46 4.92 -2.77 8.00
C LEU A 46 6.35 -2.50 8.45
N ARG A 47 7.34 -3.06 7.77
CA ARG A 47 8.73 -2.61 7.87
C ARG A 47 9.10 -1.99 6.54
N VAL A 48 9.30 -0.66 6.52
CA VAL A 48 9.62 0.10 5.32
C VAL A 48 11.02 0.67 5.49
N ASN A 49 11.97 0.24 4.64
CA ASN A 49 13.38 0.64 4.71
C ASN A 49 13.97 0.51 6.14
N GLY A 50 13.62 -0.57 6.85
CA GLY A 50 14.07 -0.84 8.22
C GLY A 50 13.28 -0.12 9.33
N GLN A 51 12.35 0.78 8.99
CA GLN A 51 11.48 1.43 9.97
C GLN A 51 10.17 0.66 10.14
N THR A 52 9.82 0.36 11.38
CA THR A 52 8.54 -0.29 11.71
C THR A 52 7.42 0.75 11.76
N LEU A 53 6.36 0.48 11.03
CA LEU A 53 5.13 1.28 10.96
C LEU A 53 3.94 0.36 11.23
N THR A 54 2.95 0.86 11.97
CA THR A 54 1.68 0.16 12.13
C THR A 54 0.64 0.83 11.25
N ALA A 55 0.04 0.04 10.36
CA ALA A 55 -1.10 0.45 9.56
C ALA A 55 -2.37 -0.29 10.01
N THR A 56 -3.52 0.35 9.86
CA THR A 56 -4.82 -0.33 9.96
C THR A 56 -5.54 -0.12 8.65
N THR A 57 -6.08 -1.21 8.10
CA THR A 57 -6.82 -1.15 6.84
C THR A 57 -8.28 -1.45 7.06
N ALA A 58 -9.14 -0.69 6.40
CA ALA A 58 -10.56 -0.93 6.37
C ALA A 58 -11.08 -0.78 4.94
N SER A 59 -12.23 -1.38 4.66
CA SER A 59 -12.89 -1.24 3.37
C SER A 59 -14.37 -0.99 3.56
N HIS A 60 -14.89 -0.02 2.83
CA HIS A 60 -16.31 0.27 2.76
C HIS A 60 -16.66 0.41 1.28
N GLU A 61 -17.48 -0.52 0.77
CA GLU A 61 -17.83 -0.60 -0.66
C GLU A 61 -16.59 -0.68 -1.57
N ALA A 62 -16.45 0.26 -2.53
CA ALA A 62 -15.29 0.34 -3.43
C ALA A 62 -14.11 1.11 -2.83
N LEU A 63 -14.27 1.71 -1.65
CA LEU A 63 -13.25 2.52 -1.00
C LEU A 63 -12.41 1.67 -0.06
N ARG A 64 -11.11 1.91 -0.09
CA ARG A 64 -10.14 1.36 0.86
C ARG A 64 -9.62 2.50 1.72
N TYR A 65 -9.51 2.27 3.02
CA TYR A 65 -8.96 3.23 3.97
C TYR A 65 -7.71 2.65 4.60
N VAL A 66 -6.68 3.48 4.73
CA VAL A 66 -5.43 3.12 5.40
C VAL A 66 -5.15 4.17 6.46
N ALA A 67 -5.17 3.76 7.73
CA ALA A 67 -4.66 4.57 8.82
C ALA A 67 -3.17 4.28 9.00
N LEU A 68 -2.33 5.32 8.92
CA LEU A 68 -0.88 5.24 9.12
C LEU A 68 -0.42 6.46 9.92
N ASN A 69 0.31 6.24 11.02
CA ASN A 69 0.82 7.30 11.90
C ASN A 69 -0.26 8.32 12.35
N GLY A 70 -1.48 7.84 12.63
CA GLY A 70 -2.60 8.69 13.07
C GLY A 70 -3.28 9.50 11.96
N ARG A 71 -2.87 9.35 10.69
CA ARG A 71 -3.57 9.91 9.53
C ARG A 71 -4.30 8.82 8.78
N ILE A 72 -5.50 9.13 8.27
CA ILE A 72 -6.30 8.23 7.45
C ILE A 72 -6.19 8.68 6.00
N TYR A 73 -5.82 7.75 5.13
CA TYR A 73 -5.75 7.94 3.69
C TYR A 73 -6.88 7.16 3.04
N GLN A 74 -7.62 7.82 2.15
CA GLN A 74 -8.59 7.16 1.29
C GLN A 74 -7.91 6.73 -0.01
N LEU A 75 -8.01 5.44 -0.32
CA LEU A 75 -7.52 4.84 -1.55
C LEU A 75 -8.71 4.48 -2.43
N THR A 76 -8.73 5.06 -3.63
CA THR A 76 -9.61 4.61 -4.71
C THR A 76 -8.75 3.85 -5.71
N ALA A 77 -9.06 2.57 -5.93
CA ALA A 77 -8.34 1.77 -6.92
C ALA A 77 -8.62 2.33 -8.33
N GLY A 78 -7.59 2.85 -8.98
CA GLY A 78 -7.61 3.16 -10.40
C GLY A 78 -7.61 1.87 -11.22
N ARG A 79 -8.04 1.96 -12.48
CA ARG A 79 -8.19 0.83 -13.40
C ARG A 79 -6.91 -0.01 -13.42
N GLN A 80 -7.00 -1.24 -12.93
CA GLN A 80 -5.87 -2.16 -12.86
C GLN A 80 -5.49 -2.61 -14.28
N SER A 81 -4.38 -2.12 -14.82
CA SER A 81 -3.92 -2.59 -16.13
C SER A 81 -3.14 -3.89 -15.94
N ARG A 82 -3.85 -5.03 -15.97
CA ARG A 82 -3.21 -6.34 -16.21
C ARG A 82 -2.65 -6.31 -17.64
N ARG A 83 -1.34 -6.18 -17.80
CA ARG A 83 -0.70 -6.64 -19.04
C ARG A 83 -0.84 -8.17 -19.08
N GLN A 84 -1.64 -8.65 -20.02
CA GLN A 84 -1.61 -10.03 -20.51
C GLN A 84 -0.31 -10.24 -21.29
#